data_AF-A0A958G3P3-F1
#
_entry.id   AF-A0A958G3P3-F1
#
_cell.length_a   1.000
_cell.length_b   1.000
_cell.length_c   1.000
_cell.angle_alpha   90.00
_cell.angle_beta   90.00
_cell.angle_gamma   90.00
#
_symmetry.space_group_name_H-M   'P 1'
#
loop_
_entity.id
_entity.type
_entity.pdbx_description
1 polymer ?
#
loop_
_entity_poly.entity_id
_entity_poly.type
_entity_poly.pdbx_seq_one_letter_code
_entity_poly.pdbx_strand_id
1 'polypeptide(L)' 'VILLAGEPGIGKSTLMLQMLLQLQQRGQKTLYISGEESLQQIKNRADRLRSPADNLLVLAETEVEAIEYHIEK' A
#
# COMPACT_ATOMS: atom_id res chain seq x y z
N VAL A 1 -1.73 -9.23 -13.98
CA VAL A 1 -0.61 -8.93 -13.05
C VAL A 1 0.25 -7.85 -13.67
N ILE A 2 0.68 -6.85 -12.90
CA ILE A 2 1.61 -5.78 -13.32
C ILE A 2 2.83 -5.87 -12.41
N LEU A 3 4.04 -5.85 -12.98
CA LEU A 3 5.30 -5.79 -12.24
C LEU A 3 5.92 -4.40 -12.36
N LEU A 4 6.25 -3.78 -11.23
CA LEU A 4 6.96 -2.51 -11.18
C LEU A 4 8.35 -2.72 -10.56
N ALA A 5 9.39 -2.64 -11.39
CA ALA A 5 10.78 -2.80 -10.97
C ALA A 5 11.58 -1.51 -11.22
N GLY A 6 12.70 -1.34 -10.51
CA GLY A 6 13.56 -0.16 -10.63
C GLY A 6 14.50 -0.03 -9.42
N GLU A 7 15.40 0.94 -9.47
CA GLU A 7 16.40 1.14 -8.41
C GLU A 7 15.77 1.49 -7.04
N PRO A 8 16.41 1.13 -5.92
CA PRO A 8 16.01 1.62 -4.59
C PRO A 8 15.92 3.15 -4.58
N GLY A 9 14.84 3.70 -4.02
CA GLY A 9 14.67 5.16 -3.93
C GLY A 9 14.10 5.87 -5.17
N ILE A 10 13.91 5.19 -6.32
CA ILE A 10 13.33 5.81 -7.53
C ILE A 10 11.84 6.21 -7.39
N GLY A 11 11.20 5.86 -6.26
CA GLY A 11 9.82 6.27 -5.95
C GLY A 11 8.74 5.22 -6.23
N LYS A 12 9.09 3.94 -6.44
CA LYS A 12 8.12 2.85 -6.71
C LYS A 12 6.99 2.77 -5.69
N SER A 13 7.32 2.67 -4.40
CA SER A 13 6.31 2.60 -3.32
C SER A 13 5.47 3.88 -3.26
N THR A 14 6.06 5.04 -3.53
CA THR A 14 5.34 6.33 -3.55
C THR A 14 4.32 6.35 -4.70
N LEU A 15 4.72 5.90 -5.90
CA LEU A 15 3.81 5.82 -7.05
C LEU A 15 2.66 4.85 -6.78
N MET A 16 2.96 3.66 -6.24
CA MET A 16 1.93 2.69 -5.85
C MET A 16 0.95 3.29 -4.83
N LEU A 17 1.46 3.94 -3.79
CA LEU A 17 0.63 4.57 -2.77
C LEU A 17 -0.25 5.68 -3.36
N GLN A 18 0.28 6.52 -4.25
CA GLN A 18 -0.51 7.54 -4.97
C GLN A 18 -1.63 6.92 -5.81
N MET A 19 -1.34 5.84 -6.55
CA MET A 19 -2.35 5.13 -7.34
C MET A 19 -3.46 4.56 -6.45
N LEU A 20 -3.11 3.91 -5.34
CA LEU A 20 -4.08 3.33 -4.42
C LEU A 20 -4.97 4.39 -3.78
N LEU A 21 -4.41 5.54 -3.38
CA LEU A 21 -5.17 6.67 -2.85
C LEU A 21 -6.15 7.22 -3.89
N GLN A 22 -5.76 7.32 -5.17
CA GLN A 22 -6.65 7.74 -6.24
C GLN A 22 -7.78 6.74 -6.51
N LEU A 23 -7.50 5.44 -6.45
CA LEU A 23 -8.52 4.39 -6.58
C LEU A 23 -9.51 4.44 -5.41
N GLN A 24 -9.02 4.69 -4.20
CA GLN A 24 -9.83 4.89 -3.00
C GLN A 24 -10.77 6.09 -3.15
N GLN A 25 -10.29 7.23 -3.65
CA GLN A 25 -11.12 8.41 -3.95
C GLN A 25 -12.21 8.12 -4.99
N ARG A 26 -12.02 7.11 -5.84
CA ARG A 26 -13.03 6.63 -6.80
C ARG A 26 -13.97 5.57 -6.21
N GLY A 27 -13.93 5.36 -4.89
CA GLY A 27 -14.77 4.40 -4.17
C GLY A 27 -14.31 2.94 -4.30
N GLN A 28 -13.09 2.68 -4.80
CA GLN A 28 -12.59 1.31 -4.90
C GLN A 28 -11.97 0.84 -3.59
N LYS A 29 -12.34 -0.37 -3.17
CA LYS A 29 -11.68 -1.06 -2.05
C LYS A 29 -10.30 -1.53 -2.49
N THR A 30 -9.27 -1.10 -1.77
CA THR A 30 -7.88 -1.44 -2.05
C THR A 30 -7.19 -1.96 -0.79
N LEU A 31 -6.25 -2.90 -0.96
CA LEU A 31 -5.39 -3.42 0.09
C LEU A 31 -3.92 -3.25 -0.34
N TYR A 32 -3.15 -2.54 0.46
CA TYR A 32 -1.70 -2.40 0.27
C TYR A 32 -0.96 -3.37 1.20
N ILE A 33 -0.26 -4.33 0.61
CA ILE A 33 0.53 -5.32 1.36
C ILE A 33 2.01 -4.98 1.19
N SER A 34 2.73 -4.91 2.30
CA SER A 34 4.15 -4.56 2.34
C SER A 34 4.94 -5.64 3.07
N GLY A 35 5.98 -6.18 2.43
CA GLY A 35 6.95 -7.10 3.04
C GLY A 35 8.25 -6.44 3.52
N GLU A 36 8.50 -5.17 3.17
CA GLU A 36 9.76 -4.48 3.51
C GLU A 36 9.55 -3.27 4.43
N GLU A 37 8.37 -2.64 4.36
CA GLU A 37 8.08 -1.38 5.05
C GLU A 37 7.06 -1.56 6.17
N SER A 38 7.29 -0.92 7.31
CA SER A 38 6.35 -0.90 8.44
C SER A 38 5.12 -0.02 8.18
N LEU A 39 4.02 -0.31 8.90
CA LEU A 39 2.79 0.49 8.85
C LEU A 39 3.04 1.97 9.13
N GLN A 40 3.92 2.30 10.08
CA GLN A 40 4.25 3.69 10.42
C GLN A 40 4.95 4.42 9.25
N GLN A 41 5.87 3.74 8.56
CA GLN A 41 6.55 4.32 7.38
C GLN A 41 5.56 4.60 6.25
N ILE A 42 4.62 3.68 6.01
CA ILE A 42 3.57 3.82 5.00
C ILE A 42 2.63 4.97 5.36
N LYS A 43 2.17 5.03 6.61
CA LYS A 43 1.32 6.12 7.11
C LYS A 43 1.98 7.49 6.93
N ASN A 44 3.22 7.64 7.38
CA ASN A 44 3.98 8.88 7.20
C ASN A 44 4.11 9.30 5.73
N ARG A 45 4.16 8.34 4.79
CA ARG A 45 4.15 8.64 3.35
C ARG A 45 2.79 9.09 2.86
N ALA A 46 1.72 8.41 3.28
CA ALA A 46 0.35 8.78 2.93
C ALA A 46 0.02 10.20 3.41
N ASP A 47 0.40 10.54 4.64
CA ASP A 47 0.21 11.86 5.23
C ASP A 47 0.89 12.96 4.40
N ARG A 48 2.12 12.71 3.92
CA ARG A 48 2.85 13.64 3.03
C ARG A 48 2.18 13.84 1.67
N LEU A 49 1.43 12.84 1.19
CA LEU A 49 0.69 12.92 -0.06
C LEU A 49 -0.63 13.72 0.07
N ARG A 50 -0.99 14.17 1.28
CA ARG A 50 -2.17 15.01 1.56
C ARG A 50 -3.49 14.45 1.03
N SER A 51 -3.60 13.14 0.92
CA SER A 51 -4.86 12.46 0.59
C SER A 51 -5.45 11.90 1.87
N PRO A 52 -6.78 12.02 2.10
CA PRO A 52 -7.44 11.26 3.14
C PRO A 52 -7.17 9.77 2.86
N ALA A 53 -6.47 9.13 3.79
CA ALA A 53 -6.12 7.71 3.75
C ALA A 53 -7.04 6.89 4.66
N ASP A 54 -8.15 7.48 5.11
CA ASP A 54 -9.02 6.96 6.17
C ASP A 54 -9.56 5.55 5.88
N ASN A 55 -9.64 5.19 4.60
CA ASN A 55 -10.14 3.90 4.13
C ASN A 55 -9.08 3.06 3.40
N LEU A 56 -7.80 3.46 3.39
CA LEU A 56 -6.73 2.66 2.81
C LEU A 56 -6.41 1.51 3.75
N LEU A 57 -6.71 0.28 3.32
CA LEU A 57 -6.33 -0.91 4.07
C LEU A 57 -4.84 -1.19 3.82
N VAL A 58 -4.09 -1.38 4.91
CA VAL A 58 -2.65 -1.66 4.86
C VAL A 58 -2.35 -2.87 5.72
N LEU A 59 -1.58 -3.79 5.17
CA LEU A 59 -1.04 -4.97 5.86
C LEU A 59 0.48 -4.96 5.71
N ALA A 60 1.19 -5.14 6.82
CA ALA A 60 2.64 -5.32 6.80
C ALA A 60 2.92 -6.77 7.18
N GLU A 61 3.11 -7.62 6.18
CA GLU A 61 3.34 -9.05 6.35
C GLU A 61 4.29 -9.59 5.28
N THR A 62 5.09 -10.58 5.68
CA THR A 62 6.08 -11.24 4.81
C THR A 62 5.74 -12.69 4.49
N GLU A 63 4.90 -13.31 5.31
CA GLU A 63 4.46 -14.69 5.14
C GLU A 63 3.19 -14.73 4.29
N VAL A 64 3.20 -15.53 3.22
CA VAL A 64 2.10 -15.58 2.25
C VAL A 64 0.86 -16.19 2.89
N GLU A 65 1.05 -17.22 3.71
CA GLU A 65 0.00 -17.90 4.46
C GLU A 65 -0.73 -16.94 5.41
N ALA A 66 0.02 -16.05 6.08
CA ALA A 66 -0.55 -15.01 6.93
C ALA A 66 -1.33 -13.96 6.10
N ILE A 67 -0.80 -13.57 4.94
CA ILE A 67 -1.48 -12.66 4.01
C ILE A 67 -2.81 -13.25 3.55
N GLU A 68 -2.84 -14.51 3.15
CA GLU A 68 -4.05 -15.21 2.70
C GLU A 68 -5.11 -15.24 3.82
N TYR A 69 -4.70 -15.58 5.05
CA TYR A 69 -5.58 -15.57 6.22
C TYR A 69 -6.25 -14.21 6.45
N HIS A 70 -5.52 -13.11 6.21
CA HIS A 70 -6.07 -11.76 6.35
C HIS A 70 -7.01 -11.35 5.21
N ILE A 71 -6.86 -11.93 4.02
CA ILE A 71 -7.69 -11.61 2.84
C ILE A 71 -9.02 -12.37 2.87
N GLU A 72 -9.04 -13.59 3.41
CA GLU A 72 -10.23 -14.46 3.44
C GLU A 72 -11.24 -14.10 4.54
N LYS A 73 -10.86 -13.30 5.53
CA LYS A 73 -11.72 -12.80 6.61
C LYS A 73 -12.40 -11.46 6.27
#